data_AF-A0AAU2GPW0-F1
#
_entry.id   AF-A0AAU2GPW0-F1
#
_cell.length_a   1.000
_cell.length_b   1.000
_cell.length_c   1.000
_cell.angle_alpha   90.00
_cell.angle_beta   90.00
_cell.angle_gamma   90.00
#
_symmetry.space_group_name_H-M   'P 1'
#
loop_
_entity.id
_entity.type
_entity.pdbx_description
1 polymer ?
#
loop_
_entity_poly.entity_id
_entity_poly.type
_entity_poly.pdbx_seq_one_letter_code
_entity_poly.pdbx_strand_id
1 'polypeptide(L)'
;MLSLAASGELHARHPLAQAIVARTEEQHLHVPIHQACEVVLGMGMRAELDGTRLLVGSPALLRQHGVDLTKDARGWTDRLRAGGETVICLAHDKDLIGMLGVSDAVRAGAETVVQQLRDLGDARLILLTGDAQETAQVVADTLGITEVHAHALPEAKLQLIRDLQAEGHTVAMVGDGTNDAPALALADVGITMGEHSSHVALETADIALAGNDLQPHSAPAPGG
;
A
#
# COMPACT_ATOMS: atom_id res chain seq x y z
N MET A 1 5.41 14.45 -16.69
CA MET A 1 5.86 14.05 -15.34
C MET A 1 5.71 12.55 -15.15
N LEU A 2 4.49 12.00 -15.24
CA LEU A 2 4.26 10.56 -15.01
C LEU A 2 5.07 9.65 -15.96
N SER A 3 5.17 9.98 -17.26
CA SER A 3 6.08 9.29 -18.20
C SER A 3 7.55 9.27 -17.77
N LEU A 4 8.04 10.35 -17.16
CA LEU A 4 9.43 10.45 -16.70
C LEU A 4 9.64 9.62 -15.43
N ALA A 5 8.64 9.58 -14.54
CA ALA A 5 8.65 8.69 -13.38
C ALA A 5 8.69 7.23 -13.84
N ALA A 6 7.83 6.85 -14.79
CA ALA A 6 7.81 5.49 -15.35
C ALA A 6 9.14 5.13 -16.02
N SER A 7 9.74 6.05 -16.77
CA SER A 7 11.09 5.87 -17.31
C SER A 7 12.09 5.58 -16.20
N GLY A 8 11.97 6.30 -15.09
CA GLY A 8 12.78 6.12 -13.89
C GLY A 8 12.60 4.78 -13.17
N GLU A 9 11.51 4.07 -13.44
CA GLU A 9 11.07 2.90 -12.69
C GLU A 9 11.03 1.63 -13.56
N LEU A 10 11.33 1.73 -14.88
CA LEU A 10 11.31 0.62 -15.84
C LEU A 10 12.10 -0.64 -15.41
N HIS A 11 13.16 -0.45 -14.64
CA HIS A 11 14.05 -1.53 -14.18
C HIS A 11 13.82 -1.92 -12.72
N ALA A 12 12.96 -1.20 -12.00
CA ALA A 12 12.65 -1.47 -10.61
C ALA A 12 11.53 -2.51 -10.52
N ARG A 13 11.71 -3.49 -9.63
CA ARG A 13 10.72 -4.57 -9.38
C ARG A 13 9.90 -4.35 -8.11
N HIS A 14 10.03 -3.20 -7.46
CA HIS A 14 9.28 -2.91 -6.23
C HIS A 14 7.85 -2.50 -6.56
N PRO A 15 6.84 -2.83 -5.75
CA PRO A 15 5.43 -2.46 -5.96
C PRO A 15 5.18 -0.99 -6.37
N LEU A 16 5.92 -0.04 -5.80
CA LEU A 16 5.84 1.39 -6.14
C LEU A 16 6.16 1.67 -7.62
N ALA A 17 7.19 1.02 -8.15
CA ALA A 17 7.60 1.14 -9.55
C ALA A 17 6.50 0.64 -10.49
N GLN A 18 5.90 -0.50 -10.12
CA GLN A 18 4.81 -1.12 -10.87
C GLN A 18 3.56 -0.24 -10.89
N ALA A 19 3.21 0.40 -9.78
CA ALA A 19 2.08 1.33 -9.71
C ALA A 19 2.25 2.54 -10.66
N ILE A 20 3.47 3.11 -10.71
CA ILE A 20 3.77 4.21 -11.62
C ILE A 20 3.69 3.78 -13.09
N VAL A 21 4.28 2.62 -13.42
CA VAL A 21 4.24 2.07 -14.79
C VAL A 21 2.81 1.75 -15.21
N ALA A 22 2.05 1.02 -14.39
CA ALA A 22 0.66 0.66 -14.68
C ALA A 22 -0.21 1.91 -14.93
N ARG A 23 -0.09 2.93 -14.07
CA ARG A 23 -0.83 4.19 -14.23
C ARG A 23 -0.45 4.95 -15.51
N THR A 24 0.79 4.82 -15.95
CA THR A 24 1.29 5.44 -17.19
C THR A 24 0.73 4.73 -18.42
N GLU A 25 0.66 3.39 -18.38
CA GLU A 25 0.07 2.54 -19.43
C GLU A 25 -1.44 2.76 -19.55
N GLU A 26 -2.17 2.85 -18.43
CA GLU A 26 -3.60 3.19 -18.36
C GLU A 26 -3.92 4.52 -19.05
N GLN A 27 -3.03 5.51 -18.92
CA GLN A 27 -3.18 6.82 -19.55
C GLN A 27 -2.62 6.87 -20.98
N HIS A 28 -2.14 5.74 -21.51
CA HIS A 28 -1.55 5.63 -22.84
C HIS A 28 -0.41 6.63 -23.09
N LEU A 29 0.36 6.92 -22.05
CA LEU A 29 1.46 7.86 -22.13
C LEU A 29 2.72 7.16 -22.65
N HIS A 30 3.42 7.81 -23.57
CA HIS A 30 4.72 7.32 -24.04
C HIS A 30 5.75 7.41 -22.91
N VAL A 31 6.44 6.30 -22.64
CA VAL A 31 7.55 6.23 -21.67
C VAL A 31 8.87 6.38 -22.43
N PRO A 32 9.63 7.46 -22.21
CA PRO A 32 10.92 7.63 -22.86
C PRO A 32 11.93 6.61 -22.33
N ILE A 33 12.79 6.08 -23.20
CA ILE A 33 13.83 5.13 -22.83
C ILE A 33 15.06 5.91 -22.38
N HIS A 34 15.49 5.71 -21.14
CA HIS A 34 16.75 6.28 -20.65
C HIS A 34 17.95 5.42 -21.08
N GLN A 35 19.13 6.03 -21.15
CA GLN A 35 20.34 5.35 -21.65
C GLN A 35 21.03 4.53 -20.55
N ALA A 36 21.70 5.23 -19.62
CA ALA A 36 22.36 4.65 -18.46
C ALA A 36 21.53 4.95 -17.21
N CYS A 37 21.39 3.98 -16.32
CA CYS A 37 20.79 4.17 -15.01
C CYS A 37 21.65 3.59 -13.88
N GLU A 38 21.46 4.17 -12.70
CA GLU A 38 22.07 3.75 -11.44
C GLU A 38 20.97 3.72 -10.38
N VAL A 39 20.79 2.56 -9.75
CA VAL A 39 19.90 2.42 -8.60
C VAL A 39 20.67 2.81 -7.34
N VAL A 40 20.16 3.81 -6.63
CA VAL A 40 20.67 4.25 -5.33
C VAL A 40 19.83 3.58 -4.25
N LEU A 41 20.40 2.54 -3.63
CA LEU A 41 19.70 1.70 -2.67
C LEU A 41 19.03 2.53 -1.56
N GLY A 42 17.74 2.27 -1.34
CA GLY A 42 16.92 2.96 -0.34
C GLY A 42 16.54 4.40 -0.68
N MET A 43 16.96 4.93 -1.84
CA MET A 43 16.71 6.33 -2.21
C MET A 43 16.01 6.50 -3.55
N GLY A 44 16.23 5.61 -4.52
CA GLY A 44 15.58 5.65 -5.84
C GLY A 44 16.56 5.40 -6.97
N MET A 45 16.40 6.10 -8.09
CA MET A 45 17.19 5.92 -9.30
C MET A 45 17.67 7.25 -9.90
N ARG A 46 18.87 7.20 -10.46
CA ARG A 46 19.45 8.22 -11.34
C ARG A 46 19.55 7.66 -12.75
N ALA A 47 19.11 8.43 -13.74
CA ALA A 47 19.23 8.07 -15.15
C ALA A 47 19.77 9.23 -16.00
N GLU A 48 20.23 8.90 -17.20
CA GLU A 48 20.47 9.88 -18.26
C GLU A 48 19.37 9.78 -19.31
N LEU A 49 18.70 10.90 -19.56
CA LEU A 49 17.65 11.05 -20.56
C LEU A 49 17.95 12.30 -21.38
N ASP A 50 18.02 12.15 -22.71
CA ASP A 50 18.30 13.24 -23.67
C ASP A 50 19.57 14.07 -23.34
N GLY A 51 20.60 13.41 -22.79
CA GLY A 51 21.86 14.07 -22.37
C GLY A 51 21.77 14.86 -21.07
N THR A 52 20.64 14.75 -20.36
CA THR A 52 20.37 15.41 -19.08
C THR A 52 20.10 14.40 -17.97
N ARG A 53 20.36 14.79 -16.73
CA ARG A 53 20.21 13.90 -15.57
C ARG A 53 18.74 13.84 -15.15
N LEU A 54 18.19 12.64 -15.05
CA LEU A 54 16.88 12.38 -14.44
C LEU A 54 17.09 11.77 -13.05
N LEU A 55 16.40 12.29 -12.04
CA LEU A 55 16.34 11.73 -10.70
C LEU A 55 14.89 11.36 -10.39
N VAL A 56 14.66 10.13 -9.95
CA VAL A 56 13.34 9.64 -9.51
C VAL A 56 13.53 8.92 -8.19
N GLY A 57 12.97 9.46 -7.11
CA GLY A 57 13.14 8.86 -5.78
C GLY A 57 12.84 9.79 -4.62
N SER A 58 13.30 9.41 -3.44
CA SER A 58 13.08 10.16 -2.20
C SER A 58 13.65 11.58 -2.25
N PRO A 59 13.16 12.51 -1.40
CA PRO A 59 13.79 13.82 -1.19
C PRO A 59 15.29 13.75 -0.85
N ALA A 60 15.74 12.67 -0.21
CA ALA A 60 17.14 12.46 0.14
C ALA A 60 18.02 12.24 -1.11
N LEU A 61 17.49 11.52 -2.13
CA LEU A 61 18.16 11.32 -3.41
C LEU A 61 18.45 12.66 -4.09
N LEU A 62 17.42 13.51 -4.18
CA LEU A 62 17.53 14.83 -4.82
C LEU A 62 18.59 15.68 -4.13
N ARG A 63 18.55 15.75 -2.79
CA ARG A 63 19.54 16.50 -2.02
C ARG A 63 20.96 15.96 -2.19
N GLN A 64 21.14 14.65 -2.23
CA GLN A 64 22.45 14.02 -2.47
C GLN A 64 23.03 14.41 -3.83
N HIS A 65 22.18 14.67 -4.82
CA HIS A 65 22.58 15.10 -6.16
C HIS A 65 22.51 16.62 -6.38
N GLY A 66 22.36 17.40 -5.30
CA GLY A 66 22.41 18.87 -5.34
C GLY A 66 21.12 19.55 -5.77
N VAL A 67 19.98 18.86 -5.68
CA VAL A 67 18.64 19.40 -5.92
C VAL A 67 17.96 19.64 -4.58
N ASP A 68 17.87 20.90 -4.18
CA ASP A 68 17.17 21.28 -2.96
C ASP A 68 15.68 21.50 -3.22
N LEU A 69 14.84 20.96 -2.33
CA LEU A 69 13.41 21.25 -2.38
C LEU A 69 13.16 22.72 -2.01
N THR A 70 12.22 23.36 -2.68
CA THR A 70 11.72 24.69 -2.27
C THR A 70 10.94 24.58 -0.95
N LYS A 71 10.63 25.73 -0.32
CA LYS A 71 9.78 25.74 0.88
C LYS A 71 8.40 25.13 0.60
N ASP A 72 7.81 25.45 -0.55
CA ASP A 72 6.51 24.94 -0.95
C ASP A 72 6.57 23.44 -1.23
N ALA A 73 7.62 22.96 -1.91
CA ALA A 73 7.81 21.53 -2.16
C ALA A 73 8.00 20.72 -0.86
N ARG A 74 8.70 21.28 0.14
CA ARG A 74 8.77 20.67 1.48
C ARG A 74 7.39 20.59 2.13
N GLY A 75 6.60 21.67 2.09
CA GLY A 75 5.24 21.67 2.62
C GLY A 75 4.34 20.61 1.98
N TRP A 76 4.44 20.41 0.66
CA TRP A 76 3.73 19.31 -0.02
C TRP A 76 4.24 17.93 0.39
N THR A 77 5.56 17.76 0.51
CA THR A 77 6.17 16.50 0.97
C THR A 77 5.66 16.13 2.37
N ASP A 78 5.61 17.10 3.29
CA ASP A 78 5.14 16.89 4.66
C ASP A 78 3.65 16.55 4.68
N ARG A 79 2.84 17.20 3.83
CA ARG A 79 1.40 16.92 3.71
C ARG A 79 1.12 15.51 3.18
N LEU A 80 1.82 15.09 2.13
CA LEU A 80 1.66 13.74 1.56
C LEU A 80 2.08 12.67 2.57
N ARG A 81 3.22 12.87 3.27
CA ARG A 81 3.66 11.96 4.33
C ARG A 81 2.68 11.88 5.50
N ALA A 82 2.09 13.01 5.89
CA ALA A 82 1.05 13.03 6.92
C ALA A 82 -0.21 12.25 6.48
N GLY A 83 -0.45 12.12 5.17
CA GLY A 83 -1.47 11.25 4.59
C GLY A 83 -1.04 9.78 4.44
N GLY A 84 0.11 9.37 5.00
CA GLY A 84 0.61 8.01 4.89
C GLY A 84 1.22 7.67 3.53
N GLU A 85 1.42 8.66 2.65
CA GLU A 85 1.93 8.46 1.31
C GLU A 85 3.47 8.44 1.27
N THR A 86 4.02 7.51 0.51
CA THR A 86 5.42 7.53 0.09
C THR A 86 5.62 8.60 -0.97
N VAL A 87 6.48 9.58 -0.69
CA VAL A 87 6.77 10.69 -1.61
C VAL A 87 7.95 10.36 -2.53
N ILE A 88 7.67 10.33 -3.83
CA ILE A 88 8.65 10.18 -4.90
C ILE A 88 8.77 11.52 -5.62
N CYS A 89 9.93 12.14 -5.53
CA CYS A 89 10.27 13.38 -6.23
C CYS A 89 10.90 13.06 -7.59
N LEU A 90 10.61 13.92 -8.55
CA LEU A 90 11.22 13.89 -9.88
C LEU A 90 12.00 15.17 -10.08
N ALA A 91 13.27 15.04 -10.47
CA ALA A 91 14.08 16.17 -10.90
C ALA A 91 14.70 15.91 -12.26
N HIS A 92 14.77 16.96 -13.07
CA HIS A 92 15.45 16.96 -14.35
C HIS A 92 16.56 18.01 -14.30
N ASP A 93 17.79 17.54 -14.46
CA ASP A 93 19.03 18.24 -14.12
C ASP A 93 19.03 18.78 -12.67
N LYS A 94 18.86 20.09 -12.49
CA LYS A 94 18.81 20.76 -11.18
C LYS A 94 17.41 21.18 -10.75
N ASP A 95 16.41 20.96 -11.60
CA ASP A 95 15.07 21.47 -11.39
C ASP A 95 14.15 20.34 -10.91
N LEU A 96 13.51 20.56 -9.76
CA LEU A 96 12.39 19.74 -9.32
C LEU A 96 11.22 19.95 -10.30
N ILE A 97 10.87 18.90 -11.04
CA ILE A 97 9.78 18.92 -12.02
C ILE A 97 8.45 18.46 -11.40
N GLY A 98 8.49 17.79 -10.25
CA GLY A 98 7.30 17.48 -9.46
C GLY A 98 7.49 16.36 -8.46
N MET A 99 6.38 15.90 -7.87
CA MET A 99 6.35 14.80 -6.92
C MET A 99 5.10 13.94 -7.11
N LEU A 100 5.20 12.68 -6.74
CA LEU A 100 4.15 11.69 -6.67
C LEU A 100 4.02 11.23 -5.23
N GLY A 101 2.80 11.20 -4.71
CA GLY A 101 2.48 10.46 -3.51
C GLY A 101 1.94 9.09 -3.90
N VAL A 102 2.43 8.06 -3.23
CA VAL A 102 2.02 6.67 -3.47
C VAL A 102 1.66 6.04 -2.15
N SER A 103 0.45 5.49 -2.07
CA SER A 103 -0.04 4.74 -0.91
C SER A 103 -0.84 3.55 -1.39
N ASP A 104 -0.98 2.54 -0.53
CA ASP A 104 -1.99 1.52 -0.74
C ASP A 104 -3.37 2.14 -0.52
N ALA A 105 -4.24 2.03 -1.53
CA ALA A 105 -5.59 2.54 -1.44
C ALA A 105 -6.43 1.60 -0.56
N VAL A 106 -7.25 2.18 0.29
CA VAL A 106 -8.33 1.44 0.94
C VAL A 106 -9.22 0.83 -0.13
N ARG A 107 -9.45 -0.49 -0.04
CA ARG A 107 -10.25 -1.23 -1.03
C ARG A 107 -11.67 -0.67 -1.11
N ALA A 108 -12.21 -0.61 -2.32
CA ALA A 108 -13.62 -0.25 -2.53
C ALA A 108 -14.52 -1.19 -1.70
N GLY A 109 -15.51 -0.61 -1.02
CA GLY A 109 -16.43 -1.34 -0.15
C GLY A 109 -15.92 -1.64 1.27
N ALA A 110 -14.64 -1.36 1.59
CA ALA A 110 -14.10 -1.60 2.94
C ALA A 110 -14.86 -0.82 4.02
N GLU A 111 -15.18 0.46 3.78
CA GLU A 111 -15.99 1.27 4.69
C GLU A 111 -17.37 0.63 4.94
N THR A 112 -18.03 0.14 3.88
CA THR A 112 -19.32 -0.53 3.97
C THR A 112 -19.24 -1.79 4.83
N VAL A 113 -18.23 -2.64 4.61
CA VAL A 113 -18.05 -3.88 5.39
C VAL A 113 -17.75 -3.58 6.84
N VAL A 114 -16.84 -2.63 7.10
CA VAL A 114 -16.52 -2.20 8.46
C VAL A 114 -17.77 -1.65 9.16
N GLN A 115 -18.61 -0.89 8.46
CA GLN A 115 -19.87 -0.41 9.02
C GLN A 115 -20.85 -1.56 9.29
N GLN A 116 -21.00 -2.51 8.38
CA GLN A 116 -21.86 -3.68 8.57
C GLN A 116 -21.42 -4.53 9.77
N LEU A 117 -20.12 -4.71 9.96
CA LEU A 117 -19.58 -5.41 11.13
C LEU A 117 -19.89 -4.67 12.43
N ARG A 118 -19.84 -3.33 12.43
CA ARG A 118 -20.26 -2.52 13.58
C ARG A 118 -21.76 -2.62 13.86
N ASP A 119 -22.58 -2.63 12.82
CA ASP A 119 -24.04 -2.71 12.95
C ASP A 119 -24.50 -4.05 13.52
N LEU A 120 -23.66 -5.10 13.43
CA LEU A 120 -23.85 -6.38 14.12
C LEU A 120 -23.58 -6.32 15.64
N GLY A 121 -22.98 -5.22 16.15
CA GLY A 121 -22.96 -4.85 17.57
C GLY A 121 -21.78 -5.34 18.40
N ASP A 122 -21.30 -6.57 18.17
CA ASP A 122 -20.33 -7.22 19.07
C ASP A 122 -18.91 -7.32 18.52
N ALA A 123 -18.65 -6.77 17.33
CA ALA A 123 -17.35 -6.87 16.67
C ALA A 123 -16.36 -5.81 17.17
N ARG A 124 -15.30 -6.26 17.85
CA ARG A 124 -14.10 -5.45 18.12
C ARG A 124 -13.22 -5.46 16.86
N LEU A 125 -13.14 -4.33 16.17
CA LEU A 125 -12.35 -4.18 14.95
C LEU A 125 -10.95 -3.66 15.28
N ILE A 126 -9.93 -4.38 14.82
CA ILE A 126 -8.52 -4.08 15.06
C ILE A 126 -7.79 -4.02 13.72
N LEU A 127 -7.07 -2.91 13.45
CA LEU A 127 -6.16 -2.82 12.30
C LEU A 127 -4.77 -3.32 12.73
N LEU A 128 -4.28 -4.36 12.06
CA LEU A 128 -2.99 -4.98 12.36
C LEU A 128 -2.08 -4.96 11.11
N THR A 129 -1.06 -4.10 11.11
CA THR A 129 -0.19 -3.89 9.94
C THR A 129 1.29 -3.83 10.30
N GLY A 130 2.15 -4.20 9.34
CA GLY A 130 3.60 -3.98 9.41
C GLY A 130 4.03 -2.56 9.05
N ASP A 131 3.11 -1.74 8.53
CA ASP A 131 3.36 -0.37 8.11
C ASP A 131 3.67 0.56 9.29
N ALA A 132 4.14 1.77 8.95
CA ALA A 132 4.36 2.81 9.93
C ALA A 132 3.07 3.29 10.59
N GLN A 133 3.18 3.75 11.84
CA GLN A 133 2.04 4.21 12.63
C GLN A 133 1.23 5.29 11.91
N GLU A 134 1.90 6.21 11.23
CA GLU A 134 1.25 7.32 10.51
C GLU A 134 0.38 6.80 9.36
N THR A 135 0.89 5.86 8.56
CA THR A 135 0.13 5.25 7.46
C THR A 135 -1.02 4.41 7.99
N ALA A 136 -0.78 3.60 9.03
CA ALA A 136 -1.80 2.78 9.65
C ALA A 136 -2.94 3.64 10.22
N GLN A 137 -2.61 4.77 10.86
CA GLN A 137 -3.60 5.67 11.43
C GLN A 137 -4.50 6.30 10.37
N VAL A 138 -3.95 6.69 9.22
CA VAL A 138 -4.74 7.25 8.11
C VAL A 138 -5.78 6.24 7.61
N VAL A 139 -5.39 4.97 7.46
CA VAL A 139 -6.31 3.89 7.06
C VAL A 139 -7.36 3.67 8.15
N ALA A 140 -6.93 3.62 9.41
CA ALA A 140 -7.82 3.43 10.56
C ALA A 140 -8.85 4.55 10.68
N ASP A 141 -8.43 5.81 10.55
CA ASP A 141 -9.31 6.99 10.61
C ASP A 141 -10.33 6.97 9.45
N THR A 142 -9.88 6.60 8.24
CA THR A 142 -10.75 6.47 7.07
C THR A 142 -11.85 5.43 7.30
N LEU A 143 -11.49 4.29 7.91
CA LEU A 143 -12.44 3.22 8.21
C LEU A 143 -13.18 3.41 9.54
N GLY A 144 -12.77 4.37 10.38
CA GLY A 144 -13.25 4.57 11.75
C GLY A 144 -12.78 3.50 12.75
N ILE A 145 -11.72 2.75 12.46
CA ILE A 145 -11.15 1.72 13.35
C ILE A 145 -10.37 2.42 14.46
N THR A 146 -10.70 2.12 15.72
CA THR A 146 -10.12 2.82 16.87
C THR A 146 -8.92 2.13 17.48
N GLU A 147 -8.70 0.84 17.17
CA GLU A 147 -7.57 0.07 17.66
C GLU A 147 -6.61 -0.29 16.52
N VAL A 148 -5.36 0.16 16.64
CA VAL A 148 -4.34 0.01 15.60
C VAL A 148 -3.06 -0.54 16.22
N HIS A 149 -2.55 -1.62 15.64
CA HIS A 149 -1.24 -2.21 15.94
C HIS A 149 -0.37 -2.10 14.68
N ALA A 150 0.38 -1.01 14.58
CA ALA A 150 1.32 -0.77 13.48
C ALA A 150 2.72 -1.31 13.80
N HIS A 151 3.61 -1.34 12.81
CA HIS A 151 4.95 -1.94 12.91
C HIS A 151 4.95 -3.38 13.45
N ALA A 152 3.86 -4.11 13.26
CA ALA A 152 3.71 -5.46 13.78
C ALA A 152 4.56 -6.44 12.97
N LEU A 153 5.58 -6.99 13.62
CA LEU A 153 6.32 -8.15 13.11
C LEU A 153 5.40 -9.39 13.03
N PRO A 154 5.71 -10.38 12.18
CA PRO A 154 4.90 -11.59 12.07
C PRO A 154 4.61 -12.26 13.42
N GLU A 155 5.60 -12.32 14.32
CA GLU A 155 5.45 -12.91 15.65
C GLU A 155 4.51 -12.09 16.55
N ALA A 156 4.55 -10.76 16.42
CA ALA A 156 3.65 -9.87 17.16
C ALA A 156 2.20 -10.05 16.70
N LYS A 157 1.98 -10.24 15.39
CA LYS A 157 0.65 -10.56 14.85
C LYS A 157 0.08 -11.83 15.47
N LEU A 158 0.90 -12.89 15.51
CA LEU A 158 0.53 -14.16 16.11
C LEU A 158 0.24 -14.04 17.61
N GLN A 159 1.07 -13.28 18.33
CA GLN A 159 0.90 -13.11 19.77
C GLN A 159 -0.42 -12.39 20.09
N LEU A 160 -0.75 -11.32 19.36
CA LEU A 160 -2.01 -10.61 19.54
C LEU A 160 -3.23 -11.53 19.38
N ILE A 161 -3.22 -12.40 18.36
CA ILE A 161 -4.31 -13.37 18.16
C ILE A 161 -4.42 -14.34 19.34
N ARG A 162 -3.29 -14.87 19.83
CA ARG A 162 -3.30 -15.77 21.00
C ARG A 162 -3.82 -15.08 22.24
N ASP A 163 -3.44 -13.83 22.46
CA ASP A 163 -3.85 -13.06 23.63
C ASP A 163 -5.37 -12.82 23.59
N LEU A 164 -5.91 -12.40 22.44
CA LEU A 164 -7.36 -12.23 22.25
C LEU A 164 -8.13 -13.54 22.44
N GLN A 165 -7.62 -14.65 21.90
CA GLN A 165 -8.20 -15.97 22.10
C GLN A 165 -8.17 -16.40 23.57
N ALA A 166 -7.07 -16.12 24.28
CA ALA A 166 -6.93 -16.42 25.71
C ALA A 166 -7.86 -15.56 26.59
N GLU A 167 -8.17 -14.34 26.14
CA GLU A 167 -9.20 -13.46 26.73
C GLU A 167 -10.64 -13.97 26.49
N GLY A 168 -10.81 -15.02 25.67
CA GLY A 168 -12.10 -15.64 25.37
C GLY A 168 -12.80 -15.07 24.15
N HIS A 169 -12.12 -14.26 23.34
CA HIS A 169 -12.67 -13.79 22.07
C HIS A 169 -12.58 -14.88 20.99
N THR A 170 -13.61 -14.98 20.15
CA THR A 170 -13.50 -15.65 18.85
C THR A 170 -12.89 -14.68 17.86
N VAL A 171 -11.74 -15.03 17.29
CA VAL A 171 -10.94 -14.14 16.43
C VAL A 171 -11.13 -14.54 14.96
N ALA A 172 -11.67 -13.62 14.17
CA ALA A 172 -11.60 -13.70 12.72
C ALA A 172 -10.44 -12.84 12.21
N MET A 173 -9.58 -13.40 11.37
CA MET A 173 -8.49 -12.66 10.72
C MET A 173 -8.73 -12.53 9.23
N VAL A 174 -8.59 -11.32 8.69
CA VAL A 174 -8.67 -11.02 7.26
C VAL A 174 -7.29 -10.61 6.74
N GLY A 175 -6.82 -11.22 5.65
CA GLY A 175 -5.51 -10.88 5.05
C GLY A 175 -5.32 -11.45 3.64
N ASP A 176 -4.44 -10.84 2.85
CA ASP A 176 -4.20 -11.18 1.44
C ASP A 176 -2.80 -11.78 1.17
N GLY A 177 -1.91 -11.76 2.18
CA GLY A 177 -0.49 -12.01 1.98
C GLY A 177 0.04 -13.38 2.44
N THR A 178 1.18 -13.75 1.85
CA THR A 178 2.07 -14.82 2.31
C THR A 178 2.56 -14.57 3.75
N ASN A 179 2.72 -13.30 4.13
CA ASN A 179 3.15 -12.89 5.46
C ASN A 179 2.05 -13.06 6.53
N ASP A 180 0.79 -13.08 6.10
CA ASP A 180 -0.36 -13.21 7.00
C ASP A 180 -0.85 -14.64 7.11
N ALA A 181 -0.39 -15.56 6.24
CA ALA A 181 -0.79 -16.96 6.27
C ALA A 181 -0.63 -17.62 7.66
N PRO A 182 0.46 -17.43 8.42
CA PRO A 182 0.56 -17.99 9.76
C PRO A 182 -0.51 -17.45 10.73
N ALA A 183 -0.90 -16.20 10.55
CA ALA A 183 -1.88 -15.53 11.40
C ALA A 183 -3.32 -15.90 11.00
N LEU A 184 -3.58 -16.07 9.70
CA LEU A 184 -4.81 -16.66 9.17
C LEU A 184 -5.03 -18.09 9.70
N ALA A 185 -3.98 -18.91 9.75
CA ALA A 185 -4.04 -20.28 10.26
C ALA A 185 -4.35 -20.37 11.77
N LEU A 186 -3.96 -19.35 12.51
CA LEU A 186 -4.05 -19.32 13.98
C LEU A 186 -5.40 -18.79 14.46
N ALA A 187 -6.03 -17.91 13.68
CA ALA A 187 -7.35 -17.36 13.98
C ALA A 187 -8.41 -18.48 14.03
N ASP A 188 -9.51 -18.22 14.74
CA ASP A 188 -10.66 -19.14 14.76
C ASP A 188 -11.37 -19.20 13.40
N VAL A 189 -11.29 -18.10 12.64
CA VAL A 189 -11.69 -18.02 11.23
C VAL A 189 -10.68 -17.20 10.45
N GLY A 190 -9.94 -17.85 9.55
CA GLY A 190 -9.07 -17.20 8.57
C GLY A 190 -9.83 -16.84 7.30
N ILE A 191 -9.79 -15.58 6.88
CA ILE A 191 -10.43 -15.08 5.66
C ILE A 191 -9.36 -14.47 4.76
N THR A 192 -9.26 -14.96 3.53
CA THR A 192 -8.41 -14.36 2.50
C THR A 192 -9.23 -13.80 1.34
N MET A 193 -8.67 -12.81 0.64
CA MET A 193 -9.41 -12.05 -0.36
C MET A 193 -8.58 -11.80 -1.62
N GLY A 194 -9.18 -12.06 -2.78
CA GLY A 194 -8.75 -11.51 -4.06
C GLY A 194 -7.97 -12.47 -4.96
N GLU A 195 -7.92 -12.12 -6.26
CA GLU A 195 -7.18 -12.84 -7.30
C GLU A 195 -5.65 -12.83 -7.09
N HIS A 196 -5.17 -11.96 -6.20
CA HIS A 196 -3.74 -11.74 -5.92
C HIS A 196 -3.31 -12.37 -4.58
N SER A 197 -4.19 -13.08 -3.88
CA SER A 197 -3.81 -13.82 -2.68
C SER A 197 -2.70 -14.82 -3.00
N SER A 198 -1.71 -14.91 -2.12
CA SER A 198 -0.66 -15.92 -2.27
C SER A 198 -1.28 -17.34 -2.23
N HIS A 199 -0.70 -18.28 -2.98
CA HIS A 199 -1.17 -19.67 -2.97
C HIS A 199 -1.18 -20.27 -1.54
N VAL A 200 -0.20 -19.86 -0.73
CA VAL A 200 -0.11 -20.24 0.69
C VAL A 200 -1.30 -19.71 1.49
N ALA A 201 -1.71 -18.45 1.28
CA ALA A 201 -2.87 -17.89 1.97
C ALA A 201 -4.18 -18.57 1.55
N LEU A 202 -4.34 -18.89 0.27
CA LEU A 202 -5.52 -19.61 -0.25
C LEU A 202 -5.64 -21.03 0.30
N GLU A 203 -4.53 -21.73 0.53
CA GLU A 203 -4.53 -23.06 1.14
C GLU A 203 -4.72 -23.04 2.67
N THR A 204 -4.50 -21.88 3.29
CA THR A 204 -4.46 -21.74 4.76
C THR A 204 -5.75 -21.17 5.33
N ALA A 205 -6.43 -20.29 4.60
CA ALA A 205 -7.67 -19.64 5.08
C ALA A 205 -8.87 -20.58 5.00
N ASP A 206 -9.80 -20.44 5.95
CA ASP A 206 -11.08 -21.16 5.98
C ASP A 206 -12.04 -20.64 4.90
N ILE A 207 -11.96 -19.33 4.59
CA ILE A 207 -12.81 -18.65 3.62
C ILE A 207 -11.94 -17.89 2.62
N ALA A 208 -12.18 -18.10 1.33
CA ALA A 208 -11.56 -17.33 0.26
C ALA A 208 -12.63 -16.53 -0.51
N LEU A 209 -12.50 -15.20 -0.52
CA LEU A 209 -13.35 -14.30 -1.30
C LEU A 209 -12.76 -14.11 -2.70
N ALA A 210 -13.54 -14.44 -3.73
CA ALA A 210 -13.09 -14.43 -5.13
C ALA A 210 -12.92 -13.01 -5.72
N GLY A 211 -13.57 -12.00 -5.13
CA GLY A 211 -13.50 -10.61 -5.59
C GLY A 211 -12.52 -9.76 -4.79
N ASN A 212 -11.95 -8.73 -5.45
CA ASN A 212 -11.22 -7.65 -4.79
C ASN A 212 -12.14 -6.56 -4.22
N ASP A 213 -13.43 -6.58 -4.60
CA ASP A 213 -14.47 -5.70 -4.09
C ASP A 213 -15.14 -6.34 -2.88
N LEU A 214 -15.18 -5.58 -1.78
CA LEU A 214 -15.74 -6.01 -0.51
C LEU A 214 -17.25 -5.78 -0.43
N GLN A 215 -17.86 -5.19 -1.46
CA GLN A 215 -19.31 -5.07 -1.52
C GLN A 215 -19.98 -6.45 -1.44
N PRO A 216 -21.04 -6.59 -0.62
CA PRO A 216 -21.78 -7.85 -0.58
C PRO A 216 -22.39 -8.13 -1.95
N HIS A 217 -22.08 -9.30 -2.52
CA HIS A 217 -22.78 -9.79 -3.69
C HIS A 217 -24.25 -9.97 -3.32
N SER A 218 -25.12 -9.14 -3.88
CA SER A 218 -26.56 -9.35 -3.83
C SER A 218 -26.85 -10.73 -4.43
N ALA A 219 -27.30 -11.68 -3.62
CA ALA A 219 -27.83 -12.93 -4.11
C ALA A 219 -28.90 -12.62 -5.18
N PRO A 220 -28.92 -13.32 -6.33
CA PRO A 220 -30.01 -13.15 -7.28
C PRO A 220 -31.32 -13.43 -6.54
N ALA A 221 -32.27 -12.49 -6.64
CA ALA A 221 -33.61 -12.70 -6.12
C ALA A 221 -34.15 -14.02 -6.67
N PRO A 222 -34.78 -14.88 -5.84
CA PRO A 222 -35.43 -16.07 -6.37
C PRO A 222 -36.47 -15.62 -7.40
N GLY A 223 -36.23 -16.00 -8.66
CA GLY A 223 -37.14 -15.71 -9.76
C GLY A 223 -38.52 -16.27 -9.44
N GLY A 224 -39.54 -15.40 -9.55
CA GLY A 224 -40.95 -15.78 -9.54
C GLY A 224 -41.38 -16.40 -10.86
#